data_AF-A0A3C1YHA5-F1
#
_entry.id   AF-A0A3C1YHA5-F1
#
_cell.length_a   1.000
_cell.length_b   1.000
_cell.length_c   1.000
_cell.angle_alpha   90.00
_cell.angle_beta   90.00
_cell.angle_gamma   90.00
#
_symmetry.space_group_name_H-M   'P 1'
#
loop_
_entity.id
_entity.type
_entity.pdbx_description
1 polymer ?
#
loop_
_entity_poly.entity_id
_entity_poly.type
_entity_poly.pdbx_seq_one_letter_code
_entity_poly.pdbx_strand_id
1 'polypeptide(L)' 'MHSLLEGVRLVSIGPITSQAARDMGLAIDIEAEEYTTEGLTEAL' A
#
# COMPACT_ATOMS: atom_id res chain seq x y z
N MET A 1 -9.30 -0.32 15.39
CA MET A 1 -9.14 -0.09 13.93
C MET A 1 -9.07 -1.41 13.15
N HIS A 2 -9.59 -2.53 13.68
CA HIS A 2 -9.25 -3.89 13.24
C HIS A 2 -10.42 -4.66 12.62
N SER A 3 -11.42 -3.99 12.01
CA SER A 3 -12.56 -4.70 11.40
C SER A 3 -12.94 -4.28 9.98
N LEU A 4 -12.44 -3.15 9.45
CA LEU A 4 -12.81 -2.70 8.10
C LEU A 4 -11.84 -3.17 7.02
N LEU A 5 -10.58 -3.35 7.38
CA LEU A 5 -9.51 -3.73 6.45
C LEU A 5 -9.06 -5.18 6.66
N GLU A 6 -9.79 -5.94 7.47
CA GLU A 6 -9.49 -7.35 7.69
C GLU A 6 -9.65 -8.12 6.36
N GLY A 7 -8.59 -8.80 5.93
CA GLY A 7 -8.55 -9.51 4.65
C GLY A 7 -8.33 -8.62 3.41
N VAL A 8 -8.15 -7.30 3.57
CA VAL A 8 -7.80 -6.39 2.46
C VAL A 8 -6.29 -6.34 2.31
N ARG A 9 -5.78 -6.58 1.11
CA ARG A 9 -4.37 -6.35 0.76
C ARG A 9 -4.15 -4.86 0.55
N LEU A 10 -3.24 -4.26 1.31
CA LEU A 10 -2.85 -2.87 1.17
C LEU A 10 -1.64 -2.74 0.24
N VAL A 11 -1.84 -2.07 -0.90
CA VAL A 11 -0.79 -1.77 -1.88
C VAL A 11 -0.63 -0.26 -2.00
N SER A 12 0.61 0.21 -2.10
CA SER A 12 0.93 1.62 -2.30
C SER A 12 1.66 1.87 -3.63
N ILE A 13 1.46 3.07 -4.18
CA ILE A 13 2.09 3.53 -5.44
C ILE A 13 3.58 3.87 -5.30
N GLY A 14 4.10 3.97 -4.07
CA GLY A 14 5.49 4.34 -3.85
C GLY A 14 5.83 4.77 -2.42
N PRO A 15 7.10 5.13 -2.16
CA PRO A 15 7.69 5.17 -0.82
C PRO A 15 7.09 6.26 0.09
N ILE A 16 6.73 7.40 -0.47
CA ILE A 16 6.13 8.51 0.31
C ILE A 16 4.75 8.11 0.84
N THR A 17 3.92 7.51 -0.02
CA THR A 17 2.59 7.02 0.36
C THR A 17 2.71 5.89 1.38
N SER A 18 3.65 4.97 1.19
CA SER A 18 3.91 3.91 2.17
C SER A 18 4.31 4.44 3.53
N GLN A 19 5.20 5.44 3.58
CA GLN A 19 5.61 6.04 4.84
C GLN A 19 4.42 6.72 5.53
N ALA A 20 3.63 7.52 4.80
CA ALA A 20 2.45 8.17 5.36
C ALA A 20 1.42 7.16 5.91
N ALA A 21 1.20 6.03 5.20
CA ALA A 21 0.33 4.97 5.67
C ALA A 21 0.88 4.29 6.96
N ARG A 22 2.19 4.02 7.00
CA ARG A 22 2.86 3.45 8.18
C ARG A 22 2.79 4.40 9.39
N ASP A 23 2.97 5.71 9.17
CA ASP A 23 2.83 6.73 10.21
C ASP A 23 1.40 6.79 10.79
N MET A 24 0.40 6.43 9.98
CA MET A 24 -1.00 6.27 10.39
C MET A 24 -1.31 4.89 11.01
N GLY A 25 -0.30 4.02 11.16
CA GLY A 25 -0.45 2.68 11.74
C GLY A 25 -1.00 1.63 10.78
N LEU A 26 -0.97 1.88 9.47
CA LEU A 26 -1.31 0.88 8.46
C LEU A 26 -0.08 0.06 8.10
N ALA A 27 -0.26 -1.25 7.97
CA ALA A 27 0.72 -2.13 7.37
C ALA A 27 0.50 -2.14 5.85
N ILE A 28 1.52 -1.73 5.09
CA ILE A 28 1.53 -1.87 3.63
C ILE A 28 2.13 -3.23 3.30
N ASP A 29 1.37 -4.06 2.57
CA ASP A 29 1.80 -5.40 2.19
C ASP A 29 2.77 -5.33 0.99
N ILE A 30 2.48 -4.44 0.04
CA ILE A 30 3.24 -4.30 -1.21
C ILE A 30 3.38 -2.81 -1.56
N GLU A 31 4.59 -2.41 -1.95
CA GLU A 31 4.87 -1.10 -2.54
C GLU A 31 5.27 -1.33 -4.01
N ALA A 32 4.68 -0.58 -4.93
CA ALA A 32 5.01 -0.68 -6.34
C ALA A 32 6.48 -0.29 -6.60
N GLU A 33 7.18 -1.09 -7.40
CA GLU A 33 8.57 -0.82 -7.80
C GLU A 33 8.64 0.34 -8.81
N GLU A 34 7.68 0.36 -9.75
CA GLU A 34 7.48 1.46 -10.67
C GLU A 34 6.31 2.34 -10.23
N TYR A 35 6.54 3.66 -10.13
CA TYR A 35 5.54 4.62 -9.63
C TYR A 35 4.57 5.07 -10.73
N THR A 36 3.98 4.11 -11.42
CA THR A 36 3.02 4.28 -12.52
C THR A 36 1.74 3.54 -12.21
N THR A 37 0.67 3.82 -12.95
CA THR A 37 -0.58 3.06 -12.82
C THR A 37 -0.38 1.58 -13.15
N GLU A 38 0.45 1.30 -14.14
CA GLU A 38 0.84 -0.03 -14.57
C GLU A 38 1.64 -0.75 -13.47
N GLY A 39 2.67 -0.11 -12.91
CA GLY A 39 3.47 -0.67 -11.82
C GLY A 39 2.64 -0.96 -10.56
N LEU A 40 1.61 -0.14 -10.28
CA LEU A 40 0.65 -0.42 -9.20
C LEU A 40 -0.21 -1.65 -9.50
N THR A 41 -0.68 -1.81 -10.74
CA THR A 41 -1.45 -2.99 -11.13
C THR A 41 -0.62 -4.27 -11.15
N GLU A 42 0.66 -4.18 -11.50
CA GLU A 42 1.60 -5.32 -11.47
C GLU A 42 1.95 -5.74 -10.04
N ALA A 43 1.88 -4.81 -9.08
CA ALA A 43 2.10 -5.07 -7.67
C ALA A 43 0.92 -5.79 -6.97
N LEU A 44 -0.26 -5.88 -7.59
CA LEU A 44 -1.44 -6.57 -7.02
C LEU A 44 -1.31 -8.09 -7.09
#